data_AF-A0A855UC39-F1
#
_entry.id   AF-A0A855UC39-F1
#
_cell.length_a   1.000
_cell.length_b   1.000
_cell.length_c   1.000
_cell.angle_alpha   90.00
_cell.angle_beta   90.00
_cell.angle_gamma   90.00
#
_symmetry.space_group_name_H-M   'P 1'
#
loop_
_entity.id
_entity.type
_entity.pdbx_description
1 polymer ?
#
loop_
_entity_poly.entity_id
_entity_poly.type
_entity_poly.pdbx_seq_one_letter_code
_entity_poly.pdbx_strand_id
1 'polypeptide(L)'
;MKNPYVQITDQEQYKKSIRRIPPKDPNIFLIERPTAGEIIALWWTTSSRGKSTDKYIPKYFKRIYRVDMIKQRKLFIKANVISEENNTYVLTELGEMLVHKYFYIIEEHNNSSNDSFNTERRKLADKILYSLGGEI
;
A
#
# COMPACT_ATOMS: atom_id res chain seq x y z
N MET A 1 -30.21 -1.89 -36.84
CA MET A 1 -28.82 -1.88 -37.37
C MET A 1 -27.86 -2.11 -36.21
N LYS A 2 -27.01 -3.16 -36.25
CA LYS A 2 -25.95 -3.38 -35.25
C LYS A 2 -24.74 -2.50 -35.62
N ASN A 3 -24.18 -1.80 -34.62
CA ASN A 3 -23.03 -0.91 -34.81
C ASN A 3 -21.77 -1.72 -35.22
N PRO A 4 -21.15 -1.46 -36.40
CA PRO A 4 -20.01 -2.24 -36.90
C PRO A 4 -18.71 -2.03 -36.11
N TYR A 5 -18.67 -1.06 -35.18
CA TYR A 5 -17.49 -0.75 -34.38
C TYR A 5 -17.48 -1.43 -32.99
N VAL A 6 -18.53 -2.19 -32.65
CA VAL A 6 -18.59 -2.93 -31.38
C VAL A 6 -18.36 -4.40 -31.68
N GLN A 7 -17.10 -4.83 -31.62
CA GLN A 7 -16.78 -6.26 -31.62
C GLN A 7 -17.32 -6.86 -30.31
N ILE A 8 -18.10 -7.94 -30.43
CA ILE A 8 -18.60 -8.68 -29.26
C ILE A 8 -17.40 -9.40 -28.66
N THR A 9 -16.89 -8.89 -27.54
CA THR A 9 -15.83 -9.57 -26.79
C THR A 9 -16.35 -10.92 -26.33
N ASP A 10 -15.73 -12.00 -26.80
CA ASP A 10 -16.09 -13.35 -26.39
C ASP A 10 -15.79 -13.53 -24.88
N GLN A 11 -16.49 -14.44 -24.20
CA GLN A 11 -16.32 -14.65 -22.76
C GLN A 11 -14.89 -15.07 -22.37
N GLU A 12 -14.17 -15.80 -23.24
CA GLU A 12 -12.75 -16.08 -23.11
C GLU A 12 -11.88 -14.85 -23.33
N GLN A 13 -12.12 -14.05 -24.37
CA GLN A 13 -11.44 -12.76 -24.56
C GLN A 13 -11.66 -11.82 -23.38
N TYR A 14 -12.86 -11.79 -22.80
CA TYR A 14 -13.17 -11.05 -21.57
C TYR A 14 -12.41 -11.62 -20.36
N LYS A 15 -12.39 -12.94 -20.18
CA LYS A 15 -11.62 -13.58 -19.11
C LYS A 15 -10.10 -13.40 -19.26
N LYS A 16 -9.58 -13.38 -20.49
CA LYS A 16 -8.15 -13.14 -20.81
C LYS A 16 -7.77 -11.67 -20.69
N SER A 17 -8.67 -10.75 -21.01
CA SER A 17 -8.45 -9.30 -20.87
C SER A 17 -8.55 -8.84 -19.42
N ILE A 18 -9.34 -9.53 -18.59
CA ILE A 18 -9.29 -9.37 -17.15
C ILE A 18 -8.07 -10.14 -16.62
N ARG A 19 -6.88 -9.54 -16.70
CA ARG A 19 -5.74 -9.96 -15.88
C ARG A 19 -6.15 -9.83 -14.41
N ARG A 20 -6.64 -10.94 -13.83
CA ARG A 20 -6.99 -10.98 -12.40
C ARG A 20 -5.71 -10.78 -11.62
N ILE A 21 -5.58 -9.63 -10.99
CA ILE A 21 -4.59 -9.40 -9.95
C ILE A 21 -4.79 -10.51 -8.93
N PRO A 22 -3.81 -11.41 -8.72
CA PRO A 22 -3.95 -12.41 -7.67
C PRO A 22 -4.11 -11.66 -6.33
N PRO A 23 -5.12 -12.01 -5.52
CA PRO A 23 -5.31 -11.36 -4.24
C PRO A 23 -4.03 -11.50 -3.39
N LYS A 24 -3.56 -10.38 -2.82
CA LYS A 24 -2.39 -10.38 -1.96
C LYS A 24 -2.71 -11.14 -0.66
N ASP A 25 -1.86 -12.09 -0.28
CA ASP A 25 -1.97 -12.77 1.01
C ASP A 25 -1.79 -11.73 2.14
N PRO A 26 -2.79 -11.54 3.02
CA PRO A 26 -2.71 -10.58 4.13
C PRO A 26 -1.68 -10.95 5.20
N ASN A 27 -1.00 -12.10 5.09
CA ASN A 27 0.07 -12.55 5.97
C ASN A 27 1.46 -12.37 5.38
N ILE A 28 1.57 -11.79 4.18
CA ILE A 28 2.85 -11.61 3.48
C ILE A 28 2.99 -10.16 3.03
N PHE A 29 4.09 -9.53 3.44
CA PHE A 29 4.52 -8.28 2.85
C PHE A 29 5.41 -8.57 1.64
N LEU A 30 4.94 -8.20 0.46
CA LEU A 30 5.68 -8.29 -0.80
C LEU A 30 6.28 -6.92 -1.14
N ILE A 31 7.62 -6.84 -1.14
CA ILE A 31 8.37 -5.60 -1.38
C ILE A 31 8.18 -5.11 -2.81
N GLU A 32 8.03 -6.03 -3.77
CA GLU A 32 7.85 -5.74 -5.19
C GLU A 32 6.44 -5.22 -5.49
N ARG A 33 5.48 -5.55 -4.62
CA ARG A 33 4.05 -5.25 -4.79
C ARG A 33 3.43 -4.75 -3.48
N PRO A 34 3.94 -3.63 -2.91
CA PRO A 34 3.34 -3.05 -1.73
C PRO A 34 2.01 -2.39 -2.11
N THR A 35 1.09 -2.34 -1.16
CA THR A 35 -0.12 -1.52 -1.24
C THR A 35 0.18 -0.12 -0.70
N ALA A 36 -0.62 0.88 -1.10
CA ALA A 36 -0.50 2.23 -0.54
C ALA A 36 -0.61 2.24 0.99
N GLY A 37 -1.52 1.42 1.53
CA GLY A 37 -1.67 1.25 2.98
C GLY A 37 -0.40 0.77 3.68
N GLU A 38 0.32 -0.19 3.09
CA GLU A 38 1.56 -0.70 3.65
C GLU A 38 2.71 0.32 3.56
N ILE A 39 2.79 1.09 2.48
CA ILE A 39 3.78 2.18 2.38
C ILE A 39 3.54 3.23 3.47
N ILE A 40 2.29 3.64 3.66
CA ILE A 40 1.92 4.61 4.71
C ILE A 40 2.18 4.02 6.09
N ALA A 41 1.92 2.73 6.30
CA ALA A 41 2.21 2.04 7.55
C ALA A 41 3.71 1.95 7.84
N LEU A 42 4.52 1.67 6.81
CA LEU A 42 5.97 1.62 6.90
C LEU A 42 6.53 2.99 7.30
N TRP A 43 6.17 4.04 6.55
CA TRP A 43 6.57 5.41 6.85
C TRP A 43 6.11 5.86 8.24
N TRP A 44 4.85 5.61 8.60
CA TRP A 44 4.32 6.04 9.89
C TRP A 44 5.07 5.37 11.04
N THR A 45 5.34 4.07 10.93
CA THR A 45 6.07 3.27 11.93
C THR A 45 7.43 3.84 12.26
N THR A 46 8.15 4.38 11.28
CA THR A 46 9.51 4.91 11.44
C THR A 46 9.57 6.43 11.53
N SER A 47 8.44 7.13 11.37
CA SER A 47 8.34 8.59 11.52
C SER A 47 8.39 9.02 12.99
N SER A 48 8.79 10.27 13.26
CA SER A 48 8.71 10.86 14.61
C SER A 48 7.31 10.80 15.24
N ARG A 49 6.25 10.68 14.42
CA ARG A 49 4.85 10.55 14.86
C ARG A 49 4.48 9.14 15.31
N GLY A 50 5.20 8.11 14.85
CA GLY A 50 4.93 6.70 15.15
C GLY A 50 6.07 5.95 15.84
N LYS A 51 7.22 6.61 16.05
CA LYS A 51 8.41 6.09 16.76
C LYS A 51 8.15 5.75 18.23
N SER A 52 7.08 6.27 18.87
CA SER A 52 6.77 5.93 20.26
C SER A 52 5.92 4.65 20.35
N THR A 53 6.49 3.67 21.06
CA THR A 53 5.89 2.42 21.56
C THR A 53 4.37 2.47 21.69
N ASP A 54 3.65 1.80 20.79
CA ASP A 54 2.21 1.40 20.79
C ASP A 54 1.12 2.38 21.27
N LYS A 55 1.45 3.60 21.71
CA LYS A 55 0.54 4.41 22.51
C LYS A 55 -0.51 5.14 21.69
N TYR A 56 -0.34 5.20 20.36
CA TYR A 56 -1.39 5.72 19.48
C TYR A 56 -1.24 5.27 18.02
N ILE A 57 -1.91 4.18 17.64
CA ILE A 57 -2.12 3.82 16.22
C ILE A 57 -3.41 4.48 15.73
N PRO A 58 -3.38 5.34 14.68
CA PRO A 58 -4.58 5.95 14.14
C PRO A 58 -5.59 4.93 13.60
N LYS A 59 -6.87 5.08 13.96
CA LYS A 59 -7.95 4.16 13.56
C LYS A 59 -8.12 4.01 12.03
N TYR A 60 -7.67 5.00 11.26
CA TYR A 60 -7.77 4.96 9.80
C TYR A 60 -6.89 3.88 9.16
N PHE A 61 -5.83 3.40 9.82
CA PHE A 61 -5.02 2.30 9.29
C PHE A 61 -5.87 1.05 9.09
N LYS A 62 -6.62 0.66 10.12
CA LYS A 62 -7.53 -0.48 10.04
C LYS A 62 -8.76 -0.19 9.17
N ARG A 63 -9.37 1.00 9.30
CA ARG A 63 -10.65 1.33 8.63
C ARG A 63 -10.54 1.64 7.15
N ILE A 64 -9.43 2.26 6.72
CA ILE A 64 -9.27 2.77 5.35
C ILE A 64 -8.25 1.93 4.62
N TYR A 65 -7.03 1.86 5.17
CA TYR A 65 -5.93 1.14 4.54
C TYR A 65 -6.00 -0.37 4.74
N ARG A 66 -6.93 -0.86 5.58
CA ARG A 66 -7.09 -2.28 5.93
C ARG A 66 -5.79 -2.89 6.47
N VAL A 67 -4.96 -2.08 7.10
CA VAL A 67 -3.69 -2.49 7.71
C VAL A 67 -3.87 -2.68 9.20
N ASP A 68 -3.51 -3.86 9.69
CA ASP A 68 -3.27 -4.11 11.11
C ASP A 68 -1.81 -3.78 11.41
N MET A 69 -1.57 -2.64 12.07
CA MET A 69 -0.21 -2.13 12.28
C MET A 69 0.67 -3.07 13.11
N ILE A 70 0.10 -3.77 14.10
CA ILE A 70 0.87 -4.68 14.96
C ILE A 70 1.35 -5.88 14.13
N LYS A 71 0.44 -6.45 13.34
CA LYS A 71 0.78 -7.54 12.42
C LYS A 71 1.76 -7.07 11.35
N GLN A 72 1.51 -5.90 10.77
CA GLN A 72 2.30 -5.38 9.65
C GLN A 72 3.74 -5.08 10.05
N ARG A 73 3.99 -4.54 11.25
CA ARG A 73 5.35 -4.35 11.77
C ARG A 73 6.15 -5.65 11.80
N LYS A 74 5.54 -6.75 12.25
CA LYS A 74 6.18 -8.08 12.22
C LYS A 74 6.54 -8.52 10.81
N LEU A 75 5.67 -8.23 9.84
CA LEU A 75 5.93 -8.52 8.42
C LEU A 75 7.05 -7.64 7.85
N PHE A 76 7.12 -6.37 8.24
CA PHE A 76 8.20 -5.47 7.84
C PHE A 76 9.57 -5.90 8.39
N ILE A 77 9.63 -6.33 9.65
CA ILE A 77 10.86 -6.92 10.24
C ILE A 77 11.24 -8.18 9.47
N LYS A 78 10.29 -9.09 9.23
CA LYS A 78 10.55 -10.33 8.48
C LYS A 78 11.05 -10.07 7.05
N ALA A 79 10.59 -8.99 6.43
CA ALA A 79 11.03 -8.56 5.10
C ALA A 79 12.29 -7.69 5.11
N ASN A 80 12.92 -7.47 6.28
CA ASN A 80 14.12 -6.66 6.43
C ASN A 80 14.00 -5.22 5.90
N VAL A 81 12.80 -4.61 6.00
CA VAL A 81 12.59 -3.19 5.66
C VAL A 81 12.59 -2.26 6.87
N ILE A 82 12.47 -2.83 8.08
CA ILE A 82 12.71 -2.13 9.35
C ILE A 82 13.49 -3.02 10.31
N SER A 83 14.21 -2.40 11.24
CA SER A 83 14.79 -3.03 12.43
C SER A 83 14.24 -2.39 13.70
N GLU A 84 14.36 -3.09 14.82
CA GLU A 84 14.01 -2.57 16.15
C GLU A 84 15.29 -2.21 16.91
N GLU A 85 15.42 -0.95 17.30
CA GLU A 85 16.57 -0.38 18.01
C GLU A 85 16.09 0.47 19.18
N ASN A 86 16.56 0.20 20.39
CA ASN A 86 16.21 0.95 21.60
C ASN A 86 14.68 1.13 21.79
N ASN A 87 13.89 0.07 21.55
CA ASN A 87 12.41 0.09 21.57
C ASN A 87 11.76 1.02 20.53
N THR A 88 12.47 1.36 19.46
CA THR A 88 11.97 2.15 18.34
C THR A 88 12.19 1.41 17.03
N TYR A 89 11.37 1.71 16.03
CA TYR A 89 11.54 1.16 14.69
C TYR A 89 12.32 2.12 13.82
N VAL A 90 13.35 1.60 13.15
CA VAL A 90 14.15 2.34 12.18
C VAL A 90 14.09 1.66 10.81
N LEU A 91 14.24 2.44 9.74
CA LEU A 91 14.31 1.89 8.38
C LEU A 91 15.67 1.23 8.17
N THR A 92 15.66 0.10 7.48
CA THR A 92 16.89 -0.42 6.86
C THR A 92 17.13 0.30 5.53
N GLU A 93 18.29 0.10 4.89
CA GLU A 93 18.56 0.61 3.54
C GLU A 93 17.45 0.25 2.54
N LEU A 94 16.97 -0.99 2.58
CA LEU A 94 15.86 -1.45 1.73
C LEU A 94 14.55 -0.73 2.05
N GLY A 95 14.28 -0.47 3.33
CA GLY A 95 13.14 0.32 3.76
C GLY A 95 13.21 1.77 3.29
N GLU A 96 14.38 2.40 3.36
CA GLU A 96 14.60 3.75 2.87
C GLU A 96 14.37 3.85 1.36
N MET A 97 14.94 2.92 0.58
CA MET A 97 14.70 2.84 -0.87
C MET A 97 13.21 2.71 -1.18
N LEU A 98 12.49 1.88 -0.42
CA LEU A 98 11.06 1.66 -0.64
C LEU A 98 10.22 2.89 -0.31
N VAL A 99 10.50 3.55 0.82
CA VAL A 99 9.85 4.80 1.22
C VAL A 99 10.13 5.90 0.20
N HIS A 100 11.38 6.03 -0.27
CA HIS A 100 11.77 7.00 -1.28
C HIS A 100 11.02 6.74 -2.61
N LYS A 101 11.02 5.50 -3.09
CA LYS A 101 10.33 5.10 -4.34
C LYS A 101 8.86 5.48 -4.34
N TYR A 102 8.19 5.38 -3.19
CA TYR A 102 6.77 5.66 -3.04
C TYR A 102 6.47 6.94 -2.25
N PHE A 103 7.41 7.89 -2.23
CA PHE A 103 7.28 9.12 -1.44
C PHE A 103 6.02 9.92 -1.81
N TYR A 104 5.65 9.94 -3.09
CA TYR A 104 4.43 10.61 -3.57
C TYR A 104 3.14 10.10 -2.88
N ILE A 105 3.08 8.81 -2.49
CA ILE A 105 1.94 8.25 -1.73
C ILE A 105 1.86 8.86 -0.33
N ILE A 106 3.02 9.12 0.27
CA ILE A 106 3.13 9.72 1.61
C ILE A 106 2.74 11.21 1.53
N GLU A 107 3.10 11.90 0.46
CA GLU A 107 2.66 13.27 0.20
C GLU A 107 1.14 13.37 0.01
N GLU A 108 0.56 12.51 -0.84
CA GLU A 108 -0.89 12.41 -1.03
C GLU A 108 -1.60 12.11 0.32
N HIS A 109 -1.04 11.22 1.14
CA HIS A 109 -1.54 10.94 2.48
C HIS A 109 -1.52 12.18 3.38
N ASN A 110 -0.42 12.91 3.44
CA ASN A 110 -0.29 14.09 4.30
C ASN A 110 -1.23 15.23 3.84
N ASN A 111 -1.38 15.42 2.53
CA ASN A 111 -2.29 16.43 1.95
C ASN A 111 -3.76 16.11 2.20
N SER A 112 -4.11 14.82 2.34
CA SER A 112 -5.47 14.38 2.68
C SER A 112 -5.87 14.60 4.15
N SER A 113 -4.99 15.15 4.99
CA SER A 113 -5.22 15.25 6.44
C SER A 113 -6.41 16.12 6.84
N ASN A 114 -6.79 17.10 6.01
CA ASN A 114 -7.93 18.00 6.24
C ASN A 114 -9.28 17.45 5.76
N ASP A 115 -9.30 16.27 5.12
CA ASP A 115 -10.52 15.64 4.63
C ASP A 115 -11.26 14.92 5.77
N SER A 116 -12.30 15.57 6.28
CA SER A 116 -13.12 15.07 7.39
C SER A 116 -13.83 13.75 7.08
N PHE A 117 -14.08 13.45 5.81
CA PHE A 117 -14.74 12.21 5.38
C PHE A 117 -13.74 11.12 4.97
N ASN A 118 -12.44 11.45 4.92
CA ASN A 118 -11.36 10.59 4.45
C ASN A 118 -11.59 10.02 3.02
N THR A 119 -12.33 10.75 2.19
CA THR A 119 -12.54 10.46 0.76
C THR A 119 -11.21 10.29 0.02
N GLU A 120 -10.26 11.21 0.21
CA GLU A 120 -8.97 11.17 -0.49
C GLU A 120 -8.10 9.99 -0.02
N ARG A 121 -8.16 9.66 1.28
CA ARG A 121 -7.46 8.46 1.81
C ARG A 121 -8.03 7.16 1.27
N ARG A 122 -9.35 7.10 1.01
CA ARG A 122 -9.98 5.93 0.38
C ARG A 122 -9.51 5.76 -1.06
N LYS A 123 -9.51 6.84 -1.85
CA LYS A 123 -8.96 6.83 -3.21
C LYS A 123 -7.50 6.35 -3.23
N LEU A 124 -6.71 6.83 -2.27
CA LEU A 124 -5.31 6.43 -2.12
C LEU A 124 -5.15 4.94 -1.77
N ALA A 125 -6.00 4.42 -0.86
CA ALA A 125 -5.96 3.02 -0.46
C ALA A 125 -6.24 2.05 -1.63
N ASP A 126 -7.03 2.48 -2.61
CA ASP A 126 -7.39 1.67 -3.79
C ASP A 126 -6.36 1.78 -4.93
N LYS A 127 -5.32 2.61 -4.79
CA LYS A 127 -4.28 2.82 -5.81
C LYS A 127 -3.35 1.61 -5.92
N ILE A 128 -3.19 1.09 -7.14
CA ILE A 128 -2.23 0.02 -7.46
C ILE A 128 -0.85 0.65 -7.70
N LEU A 129 0.18 0.16 -7.00
CA LEU A 129 1.54 0.72 -7.01
C LEU A 129 2.53 0.01 -7.95
N TYR A 130 2.07 -0.99 -8.69
CA TYR A 130 2.90 -1.82 -9.56
C TYR A 130 2.22 -1.96 -10.93
N SER A 131 3.02 -2.03 -11.99
CA SER A 131 2.51 -2.35 -13.31
C SER A 131 2.22 -3.85 -13.41
N LEU A 132 1.08 -4.17 -14.01
CA LEU A 132 0.76 -5.55 -14.39
C LEU A 132 1.43 -5.86 -15.73
N GLY A 133 2.76 -5.93 -15.76
CA GLY A 133 3.54 -6.37 -16.92
C GLY A 133 3.20 -5.63 -18.22
N GLY A 134 3.93 -4.54 -18.47
CA GLY A 134 4.21 -4.03 -19.80
C GLY A 134 5.71 -3.74 -19.84
N GLU A 135 6.43 -4.55 -20.60
CA GLU A 135 7.68 -4.09 -21.22
C GLU A 135 7.38 -2.82 -22.04
N ILE A 136 8.40 -1.97 -22.16
CA ILE A 136 8.43 -0.81 -23.05
C ILE A 136 8.21 -1.28 -24.49
#